data_AF-A0A661JZ91-F1
#
_entry.id   AF-A0A661JZ91-F1
#
_cell.length_a   1.000
_cell.length_b   1.000
_cell.length_c   1.000
_cell.angle_alpha   90.00
_cell.angle_beta   90.00
_cell.angle_gamma   90.00
#
_symmetry.space_group_name_H-M   'P 1'
#
loop_
_entity.id
_entity.type
_entity.pdbx_description
1 polymer ?
#
loop_
_entity_poly.entity_id
_entity_poly.type
_entity_poly.pdbx_seq_one_letter_code
_entity_poly.pdbx_strand_id
1 'polypeptide(L)'
;MDNEKIIEMIEETCELPPVPIVASKVLKLVNDPNSTVSQLEEAIVGDSNMVSRIIGMANSAYYVRVHKVKTLKAAINVLGYKALANLVIAASTRQFYA
;
A
#
# COMPACT_ATOMS: atom_id res chain seq x y z
N MET A 1 7.68 -27.62 -10.96
CA MET A 1 7.27 -28.02 -12.32
C MET A 1 5.91 -27.47 -12.72
N ASP A 2 4.91 -27.34 -11.82
CA ASP A 2 3.64 -26.67 -12.17
C ASP A 2 3.68 -25.13 -12.05
N ASN A 3 4.43 -24.57 -11.08
CA ASN A 3 4.48 -23.11 -10.88
C ASN A 3 5.22 -22.35 -11.99
N GLU A 4 6.21 -22.96 -12.64
CA GLU A 4 6.97 -22.34 -13.74
C GLU A 4 6.06 -22.12 -14.97
N LYS A 5 5.23 -23.11 -15.34
CA LYS A 5 4.25 -22.96 -16.42
C LYS A 5 3.21 -21.89 -16.14
N ILE A 6 2.81 -21.70 -14.88
CA ILE A 6 1.85 -20.65 -14.51
C ILE A 6 2.46 -19.26 -14.70
N ILE A 7 3.73 -19.08 -14.31
CA ILE A 7 4.43 -17.80 -14.51
C ILE A 7 4.59 -17.51 -16.00
N GLU A 8 5.00 -18.52 -16.78
CA GLU A 8 5.20 -18.40 -18.23
C GLU A 8 3.90 -18.00 -18.96
N MET A 9 2.76 -18.61 -18.61
CA MET A 9 1.45 -18.20 -19.15
C MET A 9 1.04 -16.77 -18.76
N ILE A 10 1.37 -16.33 -17.54
CA ILE A 10 1.07 -14.97 -17.08
C ILE A 10 1.89 -13.96 -17.86
N GLU A 11 3.18 -14.24 -18.09
CA GLU A 11 4.08 -13.35 -18.84
C GLU A 11 3.71 -13.25 -20.33
N GLU A 12 3.26 -14.35 -20.94
CA GLU A 12 2.85 -14.36 -22.36
C GLU A 12 1.46 -13.74 -22.61
N THR A 13 0.54 -13.87 -21.66
CA THR A 13 -0.88 -13.53 -21.88
C THR A 13 -1.34 -12.26 -21.17
N CYS A 14 -0.62 -11.81 -20.14
CA CYS A 14 -0.98 -10.64 -19.35
C CYS A 14 0.14 -9.60 -19.42
N GLU A 15 -0.09 -8.52 -20.18
CA GLU A 15 0.69 -7.28 -20.04
C GLU A 15 0.39 -6.66 -18.67
N LEU A 16 1.05 -7.15 -17.62
CA LEU A 16 0.91 -6.59 -16.29
C LEU A 16 1.66 -5.25 -16.24
N PRO A 17 0.98 -4.16 -15.85
CA PRO A 17 1.66 -2.89 -15.70
C PRO A 17 2.73 -2.98 -14.61
N PRO A 18 3.84 -2.24 -14.75
CA PRO A 18 4.91 -2.27 -13.77
C PRO A 18 4.38 -1.78 -12.41
N VAL A 19 4.54 -2.59 -11.36
CA VAL A 19 4.10 -2.21 -10.01
C VAL A 19 4.87 -0.95 -9.58
N PRO A 20 4.19 0.11 -9.11
CA PRO A 20 4.85 1.33 -8.66
C PRO A 20 5.87 1.04 -7.56
N ILE A 21 7.02 1.71 -7.63
CA ILE A 21 8.14 1.53 -6.71
C ILE A 21 7.69 1.65 -5.24
N VAL A 22 6.75 2.57 -4.96
CA VAL A 22 6.21 2.77 -3.62
C VAL A 22 5.44 1.53 -3.13
N ALA A 23 4.58 0.94 -3.95
CA ALA A 23 3.85 -0.28 -3.59
C ALA A 23 4.78 -1.46 -3.33
N SER A 24 5.78 -1.67 -4.18
CA SER A 24 6.76 -2.73 -3.98
C SER A 24 7.52 -2.56 -2.64
N LYS A 25 7.96 -1.34 -2.32
CA LYS A 25 8.64 -1.04 -1.06
C LYS A 25 7.75 -1.27 0.16
N VAL A 26 6.51 -0.78 0.12
CA VAL A 26 5.55 -0.96 1.22
C VAL A 26 5.23 -2.43 1.44
N LEU A 27 5.02 -3.21 0.37
CA LEU A 27 4.73 -4.64 0.48
C LEU A 27 5.90 -5.42 1.07
N LYS A 28 7.14 -5.06 0.73
CA LYS A 28 8.33 -5.66 1.36
C LYS A 28 8.37 -5.35 2.86
N LEU A 29 8.15 -4.10 3.24
CA LEU A 29 8.18 -3.68 4.64
C LEU A 29 7.05 -4.30 5.46
N VAL A 30 5.82 -4.33 4.96
CA VAL A 30 4.67 -4.93 5.67
C VAL A 30 4.87 -6.42 5.96
N ASN A 31 5.61 -7.13 5.11
CA ASN A 31 5.93 -8.55 5.31
C ASN A 31 7.20 -8.79 6.16
N ASP A 32 7.96 -7.75 6.49
CA ASP A 32 9.12 -7.85 7.36
C ASP A 32 8.69 -7.66 8.83
N PRO A 33 8.83 -8.69 9.69
CA PRO A 33 8.45 -8.59 11.11
C PRO A 33 9.30 -7.59 11.90
N ASN A 34 10.47 -7.17 11.38
CA ASN A 34 11.33 -6.17 12.02
C ASN A 34 11.09 -4.75 11.49
N SER A 35 10.14 -4.58 10.56
CA SER A 35 9.84 -3.27 9.98
C SER A 35 9.18 -2.34 10.99
N THR A 36 9.60 -1.08 10.91
CA THR A 36 9.07 0.00 11.74
C THR A 36 8.08 0.86 10.97
N VAL A 37 7.18 1.50 11.71
CA VAL A 37 6.24 2.49 11.15
C VAL A 37 6.98 3.65 10.46
N SER A 38 8.15 4.04 10.97
CA SER A 38 8.96 5.11 10.37
C SER A 38 9.48 4.71 8.98
N GLN A 39 9.90 3.46 8.78
CA GLN A 39 10.32 2.97 7.46
C GLN A 39 9.15 2.95 6.46
N LEU A 40 7.94 2.61 6.92
CA LEU A 40 6.73 2.69 6.09
C LEU A 40 6.38 4.14 5.74
N GLU A 41 6.51 5.05 6.70
CA GLU A 41 6.32 6.49 6.49
C GLU A 41 7.31 7.02 5.44
N GLU A 42 8.60 6.72 5.56
CA GLU A 42 9.62 7.10 4.57
C GLU A 42 9.36 6.54 3.17
N ALA A 43 8.84 5.31 3.07
CA ALA A 43 8.49 4.72 1.79
C ALA A 43 7.34 5.45 1.09
N ILE A 44 6.40 6.02 1.85
CA ILE A 44 5.14 6.58 1.35
C ILE A 44 5.18 8.11 1.24
N VAL A 45 5.94 8.80 2.09
CA VAL A 45 5.90 10.27 2.24
C VAL A 45 6.19 11.02 0.94
N GLY A 46 6.94 10.41 0.01
CA GLY A 46 7.21 10.98 -1.30
C GLY A 46 5.99 11.08 -2.23
N ASP A 47 4.90 10.36 -1.94
CA ASP A 47 3.66 10.39 -2.73
C ASP A 47 2.53 11.08 -1.95
N SER A 48 2.36 12.38 -2.19
CA SER A 48 1.35 13.21 -1.51
C SER A 48 -0.10 12.76 -1.76
N ASN A 49 -0.38 12.15 -2.92
CA ASN A 49 -1.70 11.59 -3.23
C ASN A 49 -1.97 10.36 -2.37
N MET A 50 -0.99 9.47 -2.22
CA MET A 50 -1.11 8.30 -1.37
C MET A 50 -1.21 8.66 0.11
N VAL A 51 -0.41 9.62 0.58
CA VAL A 51 -0.48 10.15 1.95
C VAL A 51 -1.89 10.65 2.27
N SER A 52 -2.46 11.47 1.38
CA SER A 52 -3.80 12.04 1.57
C SER A 52 -4.88 10.96 1.64
N ARG A 53 -4.76 9.91 0.81
CA ARG A 53 -5.69 8.76 0.83
C ARG A 53 -5.58 7.95 2.12
N ILE A 54 -4.37 7.71 2.61
CA ILE A 54 -4.15 6.97 3.86
C ILE A 54 -4.73 7.73 5.05
N ILE A 55 -4.49 9.05 5.13
CA ILE A 55 -5.08 9.91 6.17
C ILE A 55 -6.61 9.95 6.05
N GLY A 56 -7.15 10.03 4.83
CA GLY A 56 -8.59 9.99 4.59
C GLY A 56 -9.23 8.68 5.05
N MET A 57 -8.61 7.54 4.72
CA MET A 57 -9.06 6.22 5.16
C MET A 57 -9.03 6.09 6.69
N ALA A 58 -7.97 6.56 7.35
CA ALA A 58 -7.84 6.54 8.81
C ALA A 58 -8.93 7.36 9.52
N ASN A 59 -9.46 8.38 8.85
CA ASN A 59 -10.53 9.24 9.33
C ASN A 59 -11.93 8.79 8.87
N SER A 60 -12.04 7.68 8.13
CA SER A 60 -13.33 7.18 7.67
C SER A 60 -14.20 6.71 8.84
N ALA A 61 -15.53 6.73 8.63
CA ALA A 61 -16.50 6.29 9.63
C ALA A 61 -16.24 4.85 10.12
N TYR A 62 -15.58 4.01 9.32
CA TYR A 62 -15.19 2.65 9.67
C TYR A 62 -14.30 2.58 10.91
N TYR A 63 -13.40 3.55 11.11
CA TYR A 63 -12.46 3.57 12.25
C TYR A 63 -12.96 4.38 13.46
N VAL A 64 -14.21 4.89 13.42
CA VAL A 64 -14.95 5.53 14.53
C VAL A 64 -14.07 6.43 15.42
N ARG A 65 -13.50 7.49 14.85
CA ARG A 65 -12.51 8.33 15.52
C ARG A 65 -13.13 9.56 16.17
N VAL A 66 -12.82 9.77 17.46
CA VAL A 66 -13.17 11.00 18.20
C VAL A 66 -12.31 12.19 17.75
N HIS A 67 -11.04 11.93 17.40
CA HIS A 67 -10.11 12.96 16.93
C HIS A 67 -9.56 12.65 15.54
N LYS A 68 -9.51 13.69 14.69
CA LYS A 68 -8.99 13.58 13.32
C LYS A 68 -7.49 13.29 13.33
N VAL A 69 -7.10 12.28 12.56
CA VAL A 69 -5.73 11.94 12.23
C VAL A 69 -5.18 12.97 11.25
N LYS A 70 -4.01 13.53 11.54
CA LYS A 70 -3.35 14.57 10.71
C LYS A 70 -1.96 14.16 10.19
N THR A 71 -1.40 13.07 10.69
CA THR A 71 -0.04 12.63 10.33
C THR A 71 -0.09 11.24 9.72
N LEU A 72 0.86 10.96 8.81
CA LEU A 72 0.97 9.66 8.17
C LEU A 72 1.28 8.57 9.20
N LYS A 73 2.25 8.79 10.08
CA LYS A 73 2.56 7.88 11.19
C LYS A 73 1.34 7.50 12.03
N ALA A 74 0.51 8.48 12.40
CA ALA A 74 -0.70 8.21 13.16
C ALA A 74 -1.71 7.41 12.31
N ALA A 75 -1.84 7.73 11.02
CA ALA A 75 -2.71 6.96 10.12
C ALA A 75 -2.26 5.50 10.00
N ILE A 76 -0.96 5.24 9.82
CA ILE A 76 -0.41 3.88 9.75
C ILE A 76 -0.72 3.09 11.02
N ASN A 77 -0.58 3.71 12.20
CA ASN A 77 -0.91 3.07 13.47
C ASN A 77 -2.41 2.73 13.60
N VAL A 78 -3.29 3.51 12.98
CA VAL A 78 -4.75 3.27 13.01
C VAL A 78 -5.15 2.16 12.06
N LEU A 79 -4.62 2.18 10.84
CA LEU A 79 -4.94 1.18 9.81
C LEU A 79 -4.31 -0.18 10.14
N GLY A 80 -3.11 -0.18 10.69
CA GLY A 80 -2.25 -1.36 10.76
C GLY A 80 -1.71 -1.76 9.38
N TYR A 81 -0.77 -2.71 9.39
CA TYR A 81 0.05 -3.01 8.21
C TYR A 81 -0.74 -3.69 7.08
N LYS A 82 -1.68 -4.57 7.43
CA LYS A 82 -2.52 -5.28 6.45
C LYS A 82 -3.43 -4.33 5.67
N ALA A 83 -4.13 -3.42 6.35
CA ALA A 83 -5.00 -2.47 5.69
C ALA A 83 -4.19 -1.45 4.86
N LEU A 84 -3.00 -1.07 5.35
CA LEU A 84 -2.08 -0.22 4.61
C LEU A 84 -1.63 -0.86 3.29
N ALA A 85 -1.18 -2.12 3.32
CA ALA A 85 -0.77 -2.84 2.11
C ALA A 85 -1.90 -2.92 1.07
N ASN A 86 -3.10 -3.28 1.51
CA ASN A 86 -4.26 -3.36 0.62
C ASN A 86 -4.60 -2.01 0.00
N LEU A 87 -4.54 -0.93 0.79
CA LEU A 87 -4.80 0.42 0.31
C LEU A 87 -3.74 0.89 -0.70
N VAL A 88 -2.47 0.61 -0.43
CA VAL A 88 -1.36 0.98 -1.32
C VAL A 88 -1.45 0.23 -2.64
N ILE A 89 -1.78 -1.07 -2.62
CA ILE A 89 -2.05 -1.84 -3.85
C ILE A 89 -3.22 -1.22 -4.62
N ALA A 90 -4.35 -0.99 -3.96
CA ALA A 90 -5.56 -0.45 -4.60
C ALA A 90 -5.35 0.97 -5.16
N ALA A 91 -4.56 1.80 -4.47
CA ALA A 91 -4.19 3.13 -4.94
C ALA A 91 -3.25 3.05 -6.16
N SER A 92 -2.34 2.08 -6.17
CA SER A 92 -1.36 1.87 -7.23
C SER A 92 -1.99 1.28 -8.50
N THR A 93 -2.92 0.34 -8.38
CA THR A 93 -3.61 -0.25 -9.53
C THR A 93 -4.48 0.77 -10.25
N ARG A 94 -5.11 1.69 -9.51
CA ARG A 94 -5.93 2.75 -10.09
C ARG A 94 -5.15 3.64 -11.07
N GLN A 95 -3.83 3.79 -10.90
CA GLN A 95 -3.00 4.58 -11.80
C GLN A 95 -2.90 3.96 -13.22
N PHE A 96 -3.13 2.64 -13.35
CA PHE A 96 -3.06 1.94 -14.63
C PHE A 96 -4.40 1.79 -15.35
N TYR A 97 -5.50 1.96 -14.62
CA TYR A 97 -6.88 1.77 -15.14
C TYR A 97 -7.71 3.06 -15.13
N ALA A 98 -7.08 4.22 -14.94
CA ALA A 98 -7.73 5.53 -14.95
C ALA A 98 -7.55 6.26 -16.28
#